data_AF-A0A377D1J5-F1
#
_entry.id   AF-A0A377D1J5-F1
#
_cell.length_a   1.000
_cell.length_b   1.000
_cell.length_c   1.000
_cell.angle_alpha   90.00
_cell.angle_beta   90.00
_cell.angle_gamma   90.00
#
_symmetry.space_group_name_H-M   'P 1'
#
loop_
_entity.id
_entity.type
_entity.pdbx_description
1 polymer ?
#
loop_
_entity_poly.entity_id
_entity_poly.type
_entity_poly.pdbx_seq_one_letter_code
_entity_poly.pdbx_strand_id
1 'polypeptide(L)'
;MAERLKPGGIFLLNTPYSADEVWSRLPQEVQAVLNQKKARFYVINAAKIARECGLAARINTVMQMAFFHLTQILPGDSALAELQGAICQKLQ
;
A
#
# COMPACT_ATOMS: atom_id res chain seq x y z
N MET A 1 8.39 12.98 -6.51
CA MET A 1 7.56 11.74 -6.52
C MET A 1 6.09 12.03 -6.26
N ALA A 2 5.73 12.72 -5.16
CA ALA A 2 4.35 13.18 -4.92
C ALA A 2 3.87 14.27 -5.91
N GLU A 3 4.78 15.05 -6.48
CA GLU A 3 4.48 16.15 -7.42
C GLU A 3 3.69 15.73 -8.66
N ARG A 4 3.92 14.48 -9.13
CA ARG A 4 3.22 13.91 -10.30
C ARG A 4 1.84 13.35 -9.95
N LEU A 5 1.45 13.38 -8.68
CA LEU A 5 0.15 12.90 -8.24
C LEU A 5 -0.96 13.80 -8.79
N LYS A 6 -1.93 13.17 -9.46
CA LYS A 6 -3.15 13.88 -9.88
C LYS A 6 -3.98 14.26 -8.64
N PRO A 7 -4.75 15.37 -8.68
CA PRO A 7 -5.69 15.68 -7.61
C PRO A 7 -6.62 14.50 -7.30
N GLY A 8 -6.83 14.20 -6.01
CA GLY A 8 -7.59 13.02 -5.54
C GLY A 8 -6.88 11.68 -5.72
N GLY A 9 -5.64 11.68 -6.22
CA GLY A 9 -4.87 10.47 -6.49
C GLY A 9 -4.49 9.69 -5.23
N ILE A 10 -4.15 8.42 -5.43
CA ILE A 10 -3.73 7.51 -4.37
C ILE A 10 -2.21 7.60 -4.18
N PHE A 11 -1.77 7.83 -2.95
CA PHE A 11 -0.36 7.72 -2.57
C PHE A 11 -0.23 6.55 -1.59
N LEU A 12 0.44 5.48 -2.02
CA LEU A 12 0.71 4.30 -1.19
C LEU A 12 2.17 4.31 -0.76
N LEU A 13 2.41 4.29 0.55
CA LEU A 13 3.76 4.25 1.13
C LEU A 13 4.01 2.92 1.83
N ASN A 14 5.08 2.23 1.42
CA ASN A 14 5.61 1.08 2.16
C ASN A 14 6.60 1.55 3.22
N THR A 15 6.36 1.20 4.48
CA THR A 15 7.13 1.69 5.63
C THR A 15 6.89 0.81 6.87
N PRO A 16 7.88 0.68 7.78
CA PRO A 16 7.67 -0.05 9.02
C PRO A 16 6.83 0.71 10.06
N TYR A 17 6.69 2.03 9.92
CA TYR A 17 6.01 2.90 10.87
C TYR A 17 4.49 2.83 10.73
N SER A 18 3.76 3.12 11.82
CA SER A 18 2.30 3.18 11.80
C SER A 18 1.78 4.39 11.02
N ALA A 19 0.49 4.39 10.69
CA ALA A 19 -0.16 5.53 10.04
C ALA A 19 -0.09 6.81 10.90
N ASP A 20 -0.17 6.67 12.22
CA ASP A 20 -0.12 7.79 13.17
C ASP A 20 1.27 8.44 13.23
N GLU A 21 2.32 7.64 13.06
CA GLU A 21 3.70 8.13 13.09
C GLU A 21 4.17 8.67 11.74
N VAL A 22 3.72 8.04 10.64
CA VAL A 22 4.25 8.30 9.30
C VAL A 22 4.15 9.75 8.90
N TRP A 23 3.03 10.41 9.23
CA TRP A 23 2.76 11.77 8.76
C TRP A 23 3.84 12.75 9.21
N SER A 24 4.21 12.69 10.50
CA SER A 24 5.27 13.50 11.10
C SER A 24 6.67 13.22 10.52
N ARG A 25 6.88 12.04 9.94
CA ARG A 25 8.16 11.60 9.37
C ARG A 25 8.34 12.00 7.91
N LEU A 26 7.27 12.41 7.22
CA LEU A 26 7.35 12.87 5.84
C LEU A 26 8.00 14.27 5.77
N PRO A 27 8.86 14.55 4.78
CA PRO A 27 9.32 15.91 4.51
C PRO A 27 8.14 16.88 4.33
N GLN A 28 8.30 18.13 4.77
CA GLN A 28 7.22 19.13 4.73
C GLN A 28 6.72 19.39 3.30
N GLU A 29 7.60 19.33 2.31
CA GLU A 29 7.26 19.50 0.89
C GLU A 29 6.33 18.37 0.42
N VAL A 30 6.57 17.14 0.88
CA VAL A 30 5.72 15.99 0.55
C VAL A 30 4.35 16.14 1.21
N GLN A 31 4.30 16.51 2.50
CA GLN A 31 3.05 16.76 3.21
C GLN A 31 2.22 17.85 2.52
N ALA A 32 2.87 18.96 2.13
CA ALA A 32 2.24 20.07 1.42
C ALA A 32 1.64 19.61 0.09
N VAL A 33 2.37 18.83 -0.71
CA VAL A 33 1.87 18.28 -1.97
C VAL A 33 0.69 17.34 -1.74
N LEU A 34 0.76 16.42 -0.77
CA LEU A 34 -0.34 15.49 -0.49
C LEU A 34 -1.61 16.23 -0.07
N ASN A 35 -1.48 17.25 0.78
CA ASN A 35 -2.60 18.11 1.19
C ASN A 35 -3.17 18.91 0.00
N GLN A 36 -2.31 19.58 -0.77
CA GLN A 36 -2.72 20.37 -1.94
C GLN A 36 -3.47 19.51 -2.96
N LYS A 37 -2.98 18.30 -3.21
CA LYS A 37 -3.60 17.36 -4.16
C LYS A 37 -4.81 16.64 -3.57
N LYS A 38 -5.17 16.87 -2.30
CA LYS A 38 -6.20 16.09 -1.58
C LYS A 38 -5.98 14.59 -1.77
N ALA A 39 -4.73 14.16 -1.59
CA ALA A 39 -4.32 12.80 -1.84
C ALA A 39 -5.02 11.82 -0.89
N ARG A 40 -5.40 10.66 -1.42
CA ARG A 40 -5.80 9.51 -0.59
C ARG A 40 -4.52 8.79 -0.16
N PHE A 41 -4.09 9.04 1.06
CA PHE A 41 -2.83 8.53 1.59
C PHE A 41 -3.02 7.19 2.32
N TYR A 42 -2.25 6.18 1.93
CA TYR A 42 -2.26 4.85 2.54
C TYR A 42 -0.86 4.41 2.95
N VAL A 43 -0.81 3.65 4.02
CA VAL A 43 0.42 3.16 4.63
C VAL A 43 0.33 1.65 4.73
N ILE A 44 1.41 0.95 4.36
CA ILE A 44 1.50 -0.51 4.47
C ILE A 44 2.89 -0.91 4.97
N ASN A 45 2.97 -1.92 5.82
CA ASN A 45 4.23 -2.59 6.17
C ASN A 45 4.33 -3.89 5.39
N ALA A 46 4.70 -3.79 4.11
CA ALA A 46 4.71 -4.94 3.21
C ALA A 46 5.76 -5.99 3.61
N ALA A 47 6.85 -5.58 4.27
CA ALA A 47 7.86 -6.49 4.77
C ALA A 47 7.35 -7.34 5.94
N LYS A 48 6.54 -6.77 6.84
CA LYS A 48 5.89 -7.52 7.92
C LYS A 48 4.89 -8.54 7.34
N ILE A 49 4.02 -8.09 6.45
CA ILE A 49 3.03 -8.95 5.79
C ILE A 49 3.71 -10.09 5.02
N ALA A 50 4.76 -9.80 4.25
CA ALA A 50 5.49 -10.82 3.52
C ALA A 50 6.07 -11.91 4.45
N ARG A 51 6.57 -11.55 5.64
CA ARG A 51 7.07 -12.53 6.62
C ARG A 51 5.93 -13.37 7.19
N GLU A 52 4.82 -12.75 7.55
CA GLU A 52 3.64 -13.44 8.09
C GLU A 52 3.01 -14.41 7.08
N CYS A 53 3.14 -14.11 5.78
CA CYS A 53 2.68 -14.97 4.69
C CYS A 53 3.72 -15.99 4.19
N GLY A 54 4.87 -16.15 4.86
CA GLY A 54 5.91 -17.10 4.42
C GLY A 54 6.67 -16.69 3.15
N LEU A 55 6.52 -15.44 2.69
CA LEU A 55 7.22 -14.87 1.53
C LEU A 55 8.59 -14.27 1.89
N ALA A 56 9.08 -14.53 3.10
CA ALA A 56 10.28 -13.92 3.67
C ALA A 56 10.23 -12.37 3.55
N ALA A 57 11.19 -11.75 2.86
CA ALA A 57 11.25 -10.30 2.66
C ALA A 57 10.75 -9.83 1.27
N ARG A 58 10.09 -10.70 0.49
CA ARG A 58 9.64 -10.38 -0.87
C ARG A 58 8.32 -9.59 -0.85
N ILE A 59 8.43 -8.26 -0.95
CA ILE A 59 7.27 -7.35 -0.84
C ILE A 59 6.47 -7.15 -2.13
N ASN A 60 7.00 -7.54 -3.29
CA ASN A 60 6.42 -7.21 -4.60
C ASN A 60 4.96 -7.68 -4.71
N THR A 61 4.68 -8.91 -4.28
CA THR A 61 3.33 -9.49 -4.32
C THR A 61 2.38 -8.73 -3.40
N VAL A 62 2.81 -8.38 -2.19
CA VAL A 62 2.02 -7.58 -1.23
C VAL A 62 1.71 -6.19 -1.80
N MET A 63 2.71 -5.53 -2.39
CA MET A 63 2.54 -4.21 -3.01
C MET A 63 1.62 -4.25 -4.23
N GLN A 64 1.71 -5.31 -5.04
CA GLN A 64 0.82 -5.53 -6.18
C GLN A 64 -0.62 -5.75 -5.71
N MET A 65 -0.85 -6.49 -4.61
CA MET A 65 -2.19 -6.61 -4.03
C MET A 65 -2.75 -5.27 -3.58
N ALA A 66 -1.94 -4.50 -2.84
CA ALA A 66 -2.35 -3.20 -2.35
C ALA A 66 -2.70 -2.26 -3.51
N PHE A 67 -1.94 -2.31 -4.61
CA PHE A 67 -2.27 -1.59 -5.82
C PHE A 67 -3.63 -2.00 -6.40
N PHE A 68 -3.89 -3.29 -6.61
CA PHE A 68 -5.17 -3.75 -7.16
C PHE A 68 -6.36 -3.41 -6.26
N HIS A 69 -6.20 -3.61 -4.95
CA HIS A 69 -7.23 -3.28 -3.97
C HIS A 69 -7.55 -1.78 -3.96
N LEU A 70 -6.53 -0.92 -3.97
CA LEU A 70 -6.74 0.52 -3.90
C LEU A 70 -7.27 1.13 -5.20
N THR A 71 -6.87 0.57 -6.34
CA THR A 71 -7.29 1.06 -7.67
C THR A 71 -8.62 0.50 -8.12
N GLN A 72 -9.14 -0.56 -7.48
CA GLN A 72 -10.38 -1.24 -7.88
C GLN A 72 -10.38 -1.67 -9.36
N ILE A 73 -9.19 -1.90 -9.94
CA ILE A 73 -9.02 -2.31 -11.34
C ILE A 73 -9.53 -3.75 -11.56
N LEU A 74 -9.49 -4.58 -10.51
CA LEU A 74 -10.08 -5.92 -10.56
C LEU A 74 -11.56 -5.85 -10.15
N PRO A 75 -12.49 -6.37 -10.96
CA PRO A 75 -13.90 -6.42 -10.59
C PRO A 75 -14.17 -7.53 -9.55
N GLY A 76 -14.94 -7.19 -8.53
CA GLY A 76 -15.53 -8.15 -7.58
C GLY A 76 -14.95 -8.11 -6.16
N ASP A 77 -15.82 -8.28 -5.18
CA ASP A 77 -15.50 -8.43 -3.74
C ASP A 77 -14.54 -9.61 -3.45
N SER A 78 -14.30 -10.46 -4.45
CA SER A 78 -13.47 -11.67 -4.39
C SER A 78 -11.98 -11.41 -4.57
N ALA A 79 -11.55 -10.30 -5.17
CA ALA A 79 -10.15 -10.11 -5.57
C ALA A 79 -9.19 -10.12 -4.36
N LEU A 80 -9.60 -9.53 -3.23
CA LEU A 80 -8.80 -9.55 -2.01
C LEU A 80 -8.75 -10.95 -1.40
N ALA A 81 -9.87 -11.68 -1.39
CA ALA A 81 -9.96 -13.03 -0.84
C ALA A 81 -9.19 -14.06 -1.68
N GLU A 82 -9.30 -14.00 -3.02
CA GLU A 82 -8.57 -14.86 -3.94
C GLU A 82 -7.05 -14.59 -3.90
N LEU A 83 -6.64 -13.33 -3.80
CA LEU A 83 -5.22 -13.01 -3.66
C LEU A 83 -4.68 -13.35 -2.25
N GLN A 84 -5.46 -13.12 -1.18
CA GLN A 84 -5.09 -13.57 0.17
C GLN A 84 -4.95 -15.10 0.22
N GLY A 85 -5.87 -15.83 -0.42
CA GLY A 85 -5.75 -17.27 -0.63
C GLY A 85 -4.49 -17.62 -1.42
N ALA A 86 -4.26 -16.99 -2.57
CA ALA A 86 -3.09 -17.28 -3.41
C ALA A 86 -1.73 -16.99 -2.73
N ILE A 87 -1.69 -16.06 -1.77
CA ILE A 87 -0.47 -15.70 -1.03
C ILE A 87 -0.30 -16.52 0.24
N CYS A 88 -1.33 -16.64 1.07
CA CYS A 88 -1.25 -17.34 2.35
C CYS A 88 -1.44 -18.86 2.24
N GLN A 89 -2.10 -19.36 1.19
CA GLN A 89 -2.43 -20.79 1.04
C GLN A 89 -1.38 -21.57 0.23
N LYS A 90 -0.49 -20.90 -0.50
CA LYS A 90 0.53 -21.55 -1.35
C LYS A 90 1.65 -22.30 -0.59
N LEU A 91 1.54 -22.44 0.73
CA LEU A 91 2.58 -23.02 1.60
C LEU A 91 2.00 -24.00 2.64
N GLN A 92 1.03 -24.83 2.22
CA GLN A 92 0.77 -26.13 2.86
C GLN A 92 1.16 -27.25 1.91
#